data_AF-A0A843JMA0-F1
#
_entry.id   AF-A0A843JMA0-F1
#
_cell.length_a   1.000
_cell.length_b   1.000
_cell.length_c   1.000
_cell.angle_alpha   90.00
_cell.angle_beta   90.00
_cell.angle_gamma   90.00
#
_symmetry.space_group_name_H-M   'P 1'
#
loop_
_entity.id
_entity.type
_entity.pdbx_description
1 polymer ?
#
loop_
_entity_poly.entity_id
_entity_poly.type
_entity_poly.pdbx_seq_one_letter_code
_entity_poly.pdbx_strand_id
1 'polypeptide(L)'
;MQNTVTEEKIDRYLEITKKALDSLKIAAPDRSYNKRLADDFLNMAVSYYNDAKHFRKEGDLVTAFAAVNYAHGWLDCGARIGLFDVGGNDVLFTLYE
;
A
#
# COMPACT_ATOMS: atom_id res chain seq x y z
N MET A 1 5.09 25.17 -6.54
CA MET A 1 5.00 23.84 -5.90
C MET A 1 4.10 23.98 -4.68
N GLN A 2 3.08 23.13 -4.53
CA GLN A 2 2.31 23.07 -3.28
C GLN A 2 3.11 22.21 -2.29
N ASN A 3 3.69 22.87 -1.28
CA ASN A 3 4.54 22.23 -0.28
C ASN A 3 3.75 21.77 0.97
N THR A 4 2.42 21.78 0.92
CA THR A 4 1.55 21.47 2.05
C THR A 4 0.76 20.20 1.76
N VAL A 5 0.68 19.31 2.75
CA VAL A 5 -0.23 18.16 2.73
C VAL A 5 -1.60 18.64 3.20
N THR A 6 -2.63 18.48 2.37
CA THR A 6 -4.02 18.81 2.72
C THR A 6 -4.82 17.56 3.06
N GLU A 7 -5.95 17.73 3.74
CA GLU A 7 -6.89 16.64 4.05
C GLU A 7 -7.34 15.92 2.77
N GLU A 8 -7.70 16.66 1.73
CA GLU A 8 -8.15 16.08 0.45
C GLU A 8 -7.05 15.25 -0.20
N LYS A 9 -5.79 15.67 -0.04
CA LYS A 9 -4.65 14.91 -0.53
C LYS A 9 -4.48 13.61 0.26
N ILE A 10 -4.62 13.64 1.58
CA ILE A 10 -4.57 12.42 2.40
C ILE A 10 -5.69 11.46 2.05
N ASP A 11 -6.94 11.95 2.01
CA ASP A 11 -8.11 11.13 1.73
C ASP A 11 -7.98 10.46 0.37
N ARG A 12 -7.48 11.18 -0.65
CA ARG A 12 -7.17 10.60 -1.96
C ARG A 12 -6.14 9.47 -1.88
N TYR A 13 -5.04 9.64 -1.16
CA TYR A 13 -3.98 8.61 -1.06
C TYR A 13 -4.42 7.40 -0.24
N LEU A 14 -5.23 7.60 0.81
CA LEU A 14 -5.87 6.53 1.56
C LEU A 14 -6.81 5.72 0.66
N GLU A 15 -7.61 6.38 -0.18
CA GLU A 15 -8.50 5.69 -1.12
C GLU A 15 -7.73 4.91 -2.19
N ILE A 16 -6.65 5.48 -2.75
CA ILE A 16 -5.79 4.78 -3.72
C ILE A 16 -5.19 3.51 -3.09
N THR A 17 -4.61 3.63 -1.90
CA THR A 17 -3.98 2.50 -1.20
C THR A 17 -5.00 1.46 -0.77
N LYS A 18 -6.19 1.89 -0.36
CA LYS A 18 -7.30 0.98 -0.08
C LYS A 18 -7.69 0.16 -1.31
N LYS A 19 -7.84 0.80 -2.47
CA LYS A 19 -8.14 0.11 -3.73
C LYS A 19 -7.05 -0.90 -4.09
N ALA A 20 -5.78 -0.56 -3.90
CA ALA A 20 -4.67 -1.49 -4.11
C ALA A 20 -4.78 -2.71 -3.18
N LEU A 21 -4.95 -2.49 -1.87
CA LEU A 21 -5.17 -3.56 -0.87
C LEU A 21 -6.36 -4.47 -1.20
N ASP A 22 -7.48 -3.88 -1.61
CA ASP A 22 -8.71 -4.63 -1.92
C ASP A 22 -8.60 -5.41 -3.25
N SER A 23 -7.70 -5.00 -4.16
CA SER A 23 -7.59 -5.58 -5.51
C SER A 23 -6.56 -6.71 -5.64
N LEU A 24 -5.54 -6.72 -4.78
CA LEU A 24 -4.44 -7.68 -4.88
C LEU A 24 -4.85 -9.10 -4.47
N LYS A 25 -4.15 -10.09 -5.02
CA LYS A 25 -4.24 -11.48 -4.60
C LYS A 25 -2.83 -12.01 -4.31
N ILE A 26 -2.69 -12.86 -3.32
CA ILE A 26 -1.40 -13.53 -3.07
C ILE A 26 -1.19 -14.56 -4.18
N ALA A 27 -0.09 -14.41 -4.92
CA ALA A 27 0.26 -15.30 -6.03
C ALA A 27 0.95 -16.58 -5.53
N ALA A 28 1.59 -16.53 -4.36
CA ALA A 28 2.36 -17.63 -3.82
C ALA A 28 1.47 -18.79 -3.33
N PRO A 29 1.81 -20.07 -3.63
CA PRO A 29 1.08 -21.23 -3.11
C PRO A 29 1.14 -21.32 -1.58
N ASP A 30 0.06 -21.75 -0.93
CA ASP A 30 -0.10 -21.75 0.55
C ASP A 30 1.04 -22.44 1.31
N ARG A 31 1.61 -23.52 0.75
CA ARG A 31 2.69 -24.29 1.37
C ARG A 31 4.07 -23.94 0.81
N SER A 32 4.32 -22.65 0.57
CA SER A 32 5.61 -22.15 0.07
C SER A 32 6.23 -21.13 1.04
N TYR A 33 7.55 -20.95 0.94
CA TYR A 33 8.23 -19.86 1.66
C TYR A 33 7.72 -18.48 1.20
N ASN A 34 7.43 -18.34 -0.09
CA ASN A 34 6.92 -17.10 -0.67
C ASN A 34 5.54 -16.71 -0.12
N LYS A 35 4.73 -17.67 0.34
CA LYS A 35 3.47 -17.36 1.03
C LYS A 35 3.72 -16.58 2.31
N ARG A 36 4.70 -16.99 3.12
CA ARG A 36 5.10 -16.26 4.33
C ARG A 36 5.60 -14.86 4.00
N LEU A 37 6.44 -14.73 2.97
CA LEU A 37 6.89 -13.42 2.50
C LEU A 37 5.72 -12.52 2.06
N ALA A 38 4.77 -13.06 1.28
CA ALA A 38 3.60 -12.32 0.83
C ALA A 38 2.72 -11.88 2.01
N ASP A 39 2.51 -12.76 2.99
CA ASP A 39 1.75 -12.45 4.20
C ASP A 39 2.46 -11.37 5.03
N ASP A 40 3.78 -11.44 5.20
CA ASP A 40 4.56 -10.42 5.91
C ASP A 40 4.50 -9.06 5.21
N PHE A 41 4.62 -9.03 3.88
CA PHE A 41 4.49 -7.79 3.09
C PHE A 41 3.09 -7.19 3.23
N LEU A 42 2.05 -8.02 3.15
CA LEU A 42 0.67 -7.58 3.30
C LEU A 42 0.42 -7.07 4.72
N ASN A 43 0.94 -7.74 5.74
CA ASN A 43 0.86 -7.30 7.13
C ASN A 43 1.51 -5.93 7.32
N MET A 44 2.69 -5.71 6.72
CA MET A 44 3.35 -4.40 6.76
C MET A 44 2.51 -3.33 6.07
N ALA A 45 2.02 -3.59 4.85
CA ALA A 45 1.18 -2.64 4.12
C ALA A 45 -0.10 -2.28 4.89
N VAL A 46 -0.81 -3.27 5.45
CA VAL A 46 -2.03 -3.06 6.23
C VAL A 46 -1.73 -2.30 7.53
N SER A 47 -0.62 -2.60 8.21
CA SER A 47 -0.24 -1.92 9.45
C SER A 47 -0.01 -0.43 9.21
N TYR A 48 0.82 -0.07 8.22
CA TYR A 48 1.08 1.33 7.89
C TYR A 48 -0.15 2.05 7.31
N TYR A 49 -1.03 1.34 6.61
CA TYR A 49 -2.31 1.92 6.18
C TYR A 49 -3.20 2.27 7.37
N ASN A 50 -3.25 1.41 8.39
CA ASN A 50 -3.97 1.69 9.62
C ASN A 50 -3.34 2.84 10.42
N ASP A 51 -2.01 2.90 10.49
CA ASP A 51 -1.28 4.02 11.10
C ASP A 51 -1.59 5.34 10.38
N ALA A 52 -1.61 5.33 9.05
CA ALA A 52 -1.98 6.51 8.27
C ALA A 52 -3.39 7.01 8.60
N LYS A 53 -4.36 6.10 8.74
CA LYS A 53 -5.73 6.44 9.16
C LYS A 53 -5.76 7.00 10.59
N HIS A 54 -4.93 6.47 11.48
CA HIS A 54 -4.81 6.96 12.84
C HIS A 54 -4.26 8.40 12.87
N PHE A 55 -3.11 8.65 12.25
CA PHE A 55 -2.51 9.99 12.18
C PHE A 55 -3.41 11.01 11.49
N ARG A 56 -4.11 10.60 10.42
CA ARG A 56 -5.12 11.44 9.79
C ARG A 56 -6.19 11.86 10.79
N LYS A 57 -6.72 10.92 11.58
CA LYS A 57 -7.76 11.21 12.57
C LYS A 57 -7.29 12.18 13.66
N GLU A 58 -5.99 12.17 13.97
CA GLU A 58 -5.37 13.08 14.94
C GLU A 58 -4.97 14.43 14.34
N GLY A 59 -5.10 14.61 13.01
CA GLY A 59 -4.72 15.83 12.31
C GLY A 59 -3.23 15.94 11.98
N ASP A 60 -2.44 14.89 12.24
CA ASP A 60 -1.04 14.83 11.81
C ASP A 60 -0.95 14.37 10.35
N LEU A 61 -1.23 15.31 9.44
CA LEU A 61 -1.32 15.02 8.02
C LEU A 61 0.03 14.66 7.39
N VAL A 62 1.15 15.21 7.88
CA VAL A 62 2.46 14.89 7.31
C VAL A 62 2.83 13.44 7.63
N THR A 63 2.64 13.02 8.88
CA THR A 63 2.90 11.63 9.27
C THR A 63 1.90 10.67 8.62
N ALA A 64 0.62 11.05 8.50
CA ALA A 64 -0.37 10.28 7.75
C ALA A 64 0.05 10.08 6.28
N PHE A 65 0.54 11.14 5.63
CA PHE A 65 1.03 11.07 4.25
C PHE A 65 2.23 10.14 4.14
N ALA A 66 3.19 10.24 5.06
CA ALA A 66 4.36 9.36 5.05
C ALA A 66 3.96 7.89 5.23
N ALA A 67 3.08 7.60 6.19
CA ALA A 67 2.62 6.25 6.48
C ALA A 67 1.85 5.62 5.31
N VAL A 68 0.93 6.35 4.66
CA VAL A 68 0.16 5.79 3.53
C VAL A 68 1.05 5.54 2.30
N ASN A 69 2.03 6.41 2.02
CA ASN A 69 2.98 6.18 0.93
C ASN A 69 3.90 4.99 1.25
N TYR A 70 4.31 4.83 2.51
CA TYR A 70 5.11 3.67 2.92
C TYR A 70 4.31 2.36 2.83
N ALA A 71 3.03 2.37 3.21
CA ALA A 71 2.10 1.26 2.99
C ALA A 71 2.03 0.88 1.50
N HIS A 72 1.84 1.87 0.63
CA HIS A 72 1.78 1.65 -0.81
C HIS A 72 3.10 1.12 -1.39
N GLY A 73 4.24 1.57 -0.86
CA GLY A 73 5.56 1.07 -1.24
C GLY A 73 5.74 -0.44 -0.99
N TRP A 74 5.16 -0.98 0.08
CA TRP A 74 5.12 -2.44 0.32
C TRP A 74 4.28 -3.17 -0.73
N LEU A 75 3.16 -2.59 -1.15
CA LEU A 75 2.29 -3.16 -2.19
C LEU A 75 2.98 -3.16 -3.55
N ASP A 76 3.59 -2.04 -3.93
CA ASP A 76 4.38 -1.92 -5.14
C ASP A 76 5.54 -2.91 -5.15
N CYS A 77 6.30 -3.00 -4.06
CA CYS A 77 7.38 -3.96 -3.97
C CYS A 77 6.87 -5.39 -4.18
N GLY A 78 5.82 -5.79 -3.45
CA GLY A 78 5.21 -7.12 -3.56
C GLY A 78 4.66 -7.43 -4.96
N ALA A 79 4.08 -6.44 -5.65
CA ALA A 79 3.65 -6.58 -7.04
C ALA A 79 4.85 -6.76 -7.99
N ARG A 80 5.89 -5.92 -7.86
CA ARG A 80 7.10 -5.98 -8.70
C ARG A 80 7.84 -7.30 -8.60
N ILE A 81 7.99 -7.84 -7.39
CA ILE A 81 8.72 -9.10 -7.18
C ILE A 81 7.83 -10.34 -7.33
N GLY A 82 6.56 -10.17 -7.70
CA GLY A 82 5.63 -11.27 -7.99
C GLY A 82 5.06 -11.99 -6.78
N LEU A 83 5.06 -11.37 -5.59
CA LEU A 83 4.34 -11.90 -4.42
C LEU A 83 2.82 -11.71 -4.56
N PHE A 84 2.41 -10.63 -5.23
CA PHE A 84 1.02 -10.29 -5.46
C PHE A 84 0.66 -10.35 -6.95
N ASP A 85 -0.44 -11.02 -7.27
CA ASP A 85 -1.14 -10.87 -8.54
C ASP A 85 -2.06 -9.65 -8.45
N VAL A 86 -1.78 -8.66 -9.28
CA VAL A 86 -2.51 -7.40 -9.37
C VAL A 86 -3.20 -7.21 -10.72
N GLY A 87 -3.31 -8.29 -11.52
CA GLY A 87 -4.01 -8.27 -12.80
C GLY A 87 -3.41 -7.34 -13.86
N GLY A 88 -2.10 -7.07 -13.78
CA GLY A 88 -1.41 -6.17 -14.71
C GLY A 88 -1.80 -4.69 -14.58
N ASN A 89 -2.35 -4.28 -13.43
CA ASN A 89 -2.77 -2.91 -13.20
C ASN A 89 -1.58 -1.98 -12.89
N ASP A 90 -0.97 -1.44 -13.94
CA ASP A 90 0.14 -0.47 -13.89
C ASP A 90 -0.28 0.96 -13.51
N VAL A 91 -1.59 1.20 -13.33
CA VAL A 91 -2.14 2.48 -12.85
C VAL A 91 -2.16 2.55 -11.33
N LEU A 92 -2.51 1.43 -10.68
CA LEU A 92 -2.52 1.33 -9.21
C LEU A 92 -1.22 0.83 -8.61
N PHE A 93 -0.40 0.12 -9.38
CA PHE A 93 0.85 -0.46 -8.91
C PHE A 93 1.99 -0.12 -9.85
N THR A 94 3.19 -0.01 -9.31
CA THR A 94 4.41 0.07 -10.12
C THR A 94 4.81 -1.34 -10.57
N LEU A 95 4.85 -1.64 -11.88
CA LEU A 95 5.22 -2.96 -12.41
C LEU A 95 6.58 -2.95 -13.15
N TYR A 96 7.17 -4.13 -13.38
CA TYR A 96 8.29 -4.28 -14.34
C TYR A 96 7.75 -4.34 -15.78
N GLU A 97 8.62 -4.04 -16.75
CA GLU A 97 8.33 -4.11 -18.20
C GLU A 97 8.05 -5.52 -18.72
#